data_AF-A0A517R374-F1
#
_entry.id   AF-A0A517R374-F1
#
_cell.length_a   1.000
_cell.length_b   1.000
_cell.length_c   1.000
_cell.angle_alpha   90.00
_cell.angle_beta   90.00
_cell.angle_gamma   90.00
#
_symmetry.space_group_name_H-M   'P 1'
#
loop_
_entity.id
_entity.type
_entity.pdbx_description
1 polymer ?
#
loop_
_entity_poly.entity_id
_entity_poly.type
_entity_poly.pdbx_seq_one_letter_code
_entity_poly.pdbx_strand_id
1 'polypeptide(L)'
;MQPLLIAVFTVSVISLPQIGSAAESDATAEPHSVSGATAGTTQGRERTIERIRELERKLDETIVISFKEAPLANVLGEISKRTGITFHINEAALMDDGMDSLQEVSFSTGETAISVRDVVRLASQNLHLALINDSGIAVLTTQTAADDALETRVYNVRDLLEDAAVHRGPLAPLWIGGSVSAAPGSVPNKSIEMPPANELLIVIKSATAGPWMNIDGLGGSIKHFDGLLVVSQTQGVHRELADLFRQLREADKLQSWSEGFPKNTTEAEREAHQQHNEDLFNSPE
;
A
#
# COMPACT_ATOMS: atom_id res chain seq x y z
N MET A 1 46.83 -47.01 61.67
CA MET A 1 46.85 -45.82 62.55
C MET A 1 48.29 -45.35 62.70
N GLN A 2 48.65 -44.24 62.05
CA GLN A 2 49.83 -43.39 62.31
C GLN A 2 49.67 -42.09 61.48
N PRO A 3 49.87 -40.89 62.05
CA PRO A 3 49.79 -39.62 61.30
C PRO A 3 51.13 -38.82 61.28
N LEU A 4 51.11 -37.71 60.52
CA LEU A 4 52.06 -36.56 60.45
C LEU A 4 53.43 -36.82 59.79
N LEU A 5 54.08 -35.89 59.07
CA LEU A 5 54.22 -34.44 59.25
C LEU A 5 54.67 -33.74 57.92
N ILE A 6 54.42 -32.43 57.82
CA ILE A 6 54.64 -31.48 56.71
C ILE A 6 56.13 -31.11 56.51
N ALA A 7 56.57 -30.82 55.27
CA ALA A 7 57.75 -29.99 55.03
C ALA A 7 57.63 -29.14 53.75
N VAL A 8 57.92 -27.86 53.92
CA VAL A 8 57.89 -26.71 53.00
C VAL A 8 59.22 -26.60 52.22
N PHE A 9 59.21 -26.15 50.97
CA PHE A 9 60.36 -25.45 50.37
C PHE A 9 59.90 -24.29 49.48
N THR A 10 60.51 -23.14 49.75
CA THR A 10 60.28 -21.79 49.22
C THR A 10 61.31 -21.41 48.14
N VAL A 11 61.22 -20.15 47.65
CA VAL A 11 62.24 -19.34 46.94
C VAL A 11 62.06 -19.32 45.40
N SER A 12 62.00 -18.20 44.66
CA SER A 12 62.08 -16.76 44.93
C SER A 12 61.54 -15.98 43.71
N VAL A 13 61.06 -14.75 43.93
CA VAL A 13 60.62 -13.78 42.91
C VAL A 13 61.59 -12.59 42.85
N ILE A 14 62.17 -12.27 41.68
CA ILE A 14 62.77 -10.96 41.28
C ILE A 14 62.73 -10.92 39.72
N SER A 15 61.81 -10.24 39.02
CA SER A 15 61.65 -8.81 38.65
C SER A 15 62.28 -8.35 37.30
N LEU A 16 61.42 -7.72 36.48
CA LEU A 16 61.41 -7.15 35.09
C LEU A 16 62.55 -6.16 34.70
N PRO A 17 62.63 -5.52 33.47
CA PRO A 17 61.64 -5.33 32.35
C PRO A 17 62.22 -5.52 30.89
N GLN A 18 61.46 -5.53 29.78
CA GLN A 18 61.03 -4.37 28.96
C GLN A 18 60.14 -4.77 27.75
N ILE A 19 58.97 -4.12 27.66
CA ILE A 19 58.23 -3.50 26.53
C ILE A 19 58.52 -3.90 25.06
N GLY A 20 57.43 -4.20 24.32
CA GLY A 20 57.31 -4.11 22.86
C GLY A 20 56.35 -5.16 22.26
N SER A 21 55.03 -4.93 22.25
CA SER A 21 54.24 -4.42 21.11
C SER A 21 53.67 -5.50 20.18
N ALA A 22 52.34 -5.45 20.01
CA ALA A 22 51.49 -6.03 18.96
C ALA A 22 51.34 -7.57 18.87
N ALA A 23 50.14 -8.07 19.21
CA ALA A 23 49.19 -8.57 18.22
C ALA A 23 48.00 -9.23 18.93
N GLU A 24 46.84 -8.65 18.70
CA GLU A 24 45.52 -9.08 19.11
C GLU A 24 45.00 -10.11 18.10
N SER A 25 44.48 -11.25 18.57
CA SER A 25 43.56 -12.06 17.78
C SER A 25 42.53 -12.70 18.72
N ASP A 26 41.45 -11.95 18.88
CA ASP A 26 40.17 -12.32 19.45
C ASP A 26 39.54 -13.49 18.67
N ALA A 27 39.14 -14.52 19.40
CA ALA A 27 38.38 -15.65 18.89
C ALA A 27 37.42 -16.14 19.98
N THR A 28 36.36 -15.37 20.23
CA THR A 28 35.20 -15.83 20.99
C THR A 28 33.92 -15.34 20.31
N ALA A 29 33.52 -16.02 19.22
CA ALA A 29 32.24 -15.77 18.57
C ALA A 29 31.14 -16.58 19.28
N GLU A 30 30.45 -15.94 20.21
CA GLU A 30 29.14 -16.35 20.73
C GLU A 30 28.10 -16.40 19.57
N PRO A 31 27.10 -17.30 19.60
CA PRO A 31 26.05 -17.31 18.59
C PRO A 31 25.20 -16.04 18.73
N HIS A 32 25.46 -15.03 17.90
CA HIS A 32 24.58 -13.89 17.77
C HIS A 32 23.22 -14.37 17.26
N SER A 33 22.25 -14.46 18.17
CA SER A 33 20.85 -14.50 17.79
C SER A 33 20.61 -13.28 16.90
N VAL A 34 20.10 -13.50 15.69
CA VAL A 34 19.68 -12.41 14.81
C VAL A 34 18.44 -11.80 15.46
N SER A 35 18.69 -10.90 16.41
CA SER A 35 17.69 -10.19 17.16
C SER A 35 16.80 -9.43 16.18
N GLY A 36 15.49 -9.54 16.35
CA GLY A 36 14.45 -8.76 15.65
C GLY A 36 14.62 -7.24 15.75
N ALA A 37 15.70 -6.75 16.36
CA ALA A 37 16.10 -5.36 16.47
C ALA A 37 16.28 -4.64 15.13
N THR A 38 16.56 -5.32 14.02
CA THR A 38 16.75 -4.61 12.73
C THR A 38 15.42 -4.14 12.11
N ALA A 39 14.32 -4.88 12.29
CA ALA A 39 13.02 -4.57 11.68
C ALA A 39 12.41 -3.25 12.21
N GLY A 40 12.76 -2.83 13.43
CA GLY A 40 12.30 -1.58 14.03
C GLY A 40 13.11 -0.33 13.66
N THR A 41 14.29 -0.49 13.04
CA THR A 41 15.16 0.64 12.66
C THR A 41 14.74 1.27 11.34
N THR A 42 15.01 2.57 11.15
CA THR A 42 14.78 3.27 9.87
C THR A 42 15.44 2.54 8.70
N GLN A 43 16.70 2.12 8.88
CA GLN A 43 17.44 1.39 7.85
C GLN A 43 16.89 -0.01 7.57
N GLY A 44 16.27 -0.66 8.57
CA GLY A 44 15.55 -1.92 8.36
C GLY A 44 14.26 -1.71 7.57
N ARG A 45 13.47 -0.68 7.91
CA ARG A 45 12.25 -0.32 7.18
C ARG A 45 12.54 0.04 5.73
N GLU A 46 13.56 0.84 5.47
CA GLU A 46 13.98 1.20 4.11
C GLU A 46 14.37 -0.04 3.30
N ARG A 47 15.14 -0.96 3.90
CA ARG A 47 15.48 -2.24 3.26
C ARG A 47 14.23 -3.07 2.93
N THR A 48 13.25 -3.12 3.83
CA THR A 48 11.98 -3.84 3.58
C THR A 48 11.18 -3.19 2.46
N ILE A 49 11.05 -1.86 2.45
CA ILE A 49 10.36 -1.12 1.40
C ILE A 49 11.01 -1.38 0.03
N GLU A 50 12.33 -1.36 -0.03
CA GLU A 50 13.06 -1.60 -1.28
C GLU A 50 12.86 -3.03 -1.79
N ARG A 51 12.87 -4.03 -0.89
CA ARG A 51 12.57 -5.42 -1.26
C ARG A 51 11.15 -5.60 -1.76
N ILE A 52 10.17 -4.96 -1.11
CA ILE A 52 8.77 -4.98 -1.55
C ILE A 52 8.68 -4.41 -2.96
N ARG A 53 9.28 -3.25 -3.21
CA ARG A 53 9.26 -2.60 -4.54
C ARG A 53 9.94 -3.43 -5.61
N GLU A 54 11.10 -4.01 -5.31
CA GLU A 54 11.82 -4.85 -6.27
C GLU A 54 11.02 -6.12 -6.61
N LEU A 55 10.36 -6.73 -5.61
CA LEU A 55 9.47 -7.85 -5.88
C LEU A 55 8.29 -7.45 -6.77
N GLU A 56 7.63 -6.33 -6.48
CA GLU A 56 6.51 -5.83 -7.30
C GLU A 56 6.96 -5.58 -8.74
N ARG A 57 8.13 -4.95 -8.94
CA ARG A 57 8.72 -4.71 -10.26
C ARG A 57 8.96 -6.00 -11.03
N LYS A 58 9.53 -7.03 -10.37
CA LYS A 58 9.77 -8.34 -11.00
C LYS A 58 8.48 -9.09 -11.31
N LEU A 59 7.45 -8.93 -10.49
CA LEU A 59 6.13 -9.55 -10.73
C LEU A 59 5.43 -8.96 -11.97
N ASP A 60 5.71 -7.70 -12.30
CA ASP A 60 5.18 -7.03 -13.49
C ASP A 60 6.00 -7.29 -14.78
N GLU A 61 7.14 -7.98 -14.67
CA GLU A 61 7.89 -8.43 -15.86
C GLU A 61 7.08 -9.46 -16.66
N THR A 62 7.19 -9.41 -17.98
CA THR A 62 6.43 -10.31 -18.86
C THR A 62 7.24 -11.55 -19.23
N ILE A 63 6.60 -12.71 -19.20
CA ILE A 63 7.21 -14.01 -19.51
C ILE A 63 6.30 -14.84 -20.42
N VAL A 64 6.93 -15.67 -21.26
CA VAL A 64 6.24 -16.69 -22.07
C VAL A 64 6.59 -18.05 -21.51
N ILE A 65 5.58 -18.75 -20.99
CA ILE A 65 5.76 -20.09 -20.41
C ILE A 65 4.51 -20.95 -20.61
N SER A 66 4.73 -22.23 -20.84
CA SER A 66 3.66 -23.22 -21.01
C SER A 66 3.97 -24.44 -20.16
N PHE A 67 2.97 -24.87 -19.40
CA PHE A 67 2.98 -26.02 -18.52
C PHE A 67 1.80 -26.93 -18.88
N LYS A 68 2.02 -28.23 -18.86
CA LYS A 68 0.97 -29.25 -19.02
C LYS A 68 1.13 -30.23 -17.86
N GLU A 69 0.08 -30.36 -17.04
CA GLU A 69 0.00 -31.32 -15.93
C GLU A 69 1.27 -31.31 -15.06
N ALA A 70 1.69 -30.11 -14.64
CA ALA A 70 2.90 -29.94 -13.85
C ALA A 70 2.56 -29.60 -12.39
N PRO A 71 3.23 -30.20 -11.40
CA PRO A 71 3.05 -29.83 -9.99
C PRO A 71 3.32 -28.34 -9.78
N LEU A 72 2.48 -27.69 -8.97
CA LEU A 72 2.58 -26.27 -8.65
C LEU A 72 3.97 -25.87 -8.15
N ALA A 73 4.59 -26.70 -7.31
CA ALA A 73 5.97 -26.48 -6.82
C ALA A 73 7.00 -26.39 -7.97
N ASN A 74 6.88 -27.24 -8.99
CA ASN A 74 7.78 -27.23 -10.15
C ASN A 74 7.54 -25.99 -11.02
N VAL A 75 6.27 -25.61 -11.20
CA VAL A 75 5.88 -24.39 -11.93
C VAL A 75 6.49 -23.15 -11.29
N LEU A 76 6.36 -22.99 -9.97
CA LEU A 76 6.96 -21.89 -9.23
C LEU A 76 8.50 -21.92 -9.29
N GLY A 77 9.10 -23.11 -9.23
CA GLY A 77 10.55 -23.28 -9.40
C GLY A 77 11.05 -22.81 -10.76
N GLU A 78 10.33 -23.11 -11.84
CA GLU A 78 10.69 -22.65 -13.19
C GLU A 78 10.51 -21.14 -13.35
N ILE A 79 9.45 -20.56 -12.78
CA ILE A 79 9.25 -19.10 -12.77
C ILE A 79 10.38 -18.45 -11.97
N SER A 80 10.71 -18.97 -10.79
CA SER A 80 11.79 -18.49 -9.92
C SER A 80 13.14 -18.43 -10.64
N LYS A 81 13.50 -19.47 -11.40
CA LYS A 81 14.76 -19.51 -12.16
C LYS A 81 14.85 -18.44 -13.24
N ARG A 82 13.73 -18.11 -13.88
CA ARG A 82 13.69 -17.16 -14.99
C ARG A 82 13.63 -15.71 -14.53
N THR A 83 12.93 -15.44 -13.43
CA THR A 83 12.66 -14.06 -12.94
C THR A 83 13.54 -13.68 -11.75
N GLY A 84 14.18 -14.66 -11.10
CA GLY A 84 14.93 -14.45 -9.86
C GLY A 84 14.04 -14.01 -8.69
N ILE A 85 12.76 -14.39 -8.70
CA ILE A 85 11.82 -14.18 -7.59
C ILE A 85 11.88 -15.38 -6.66
N THR A 86 11.96 -15.12 -5.36
CA THR A 86 11.83 -16.16 -4.33
C THR A 86 10.36 -16.37 -4.01
N PHE A 87 9.85 -17.56 -4.33
CA PHE A 87 8.51 -18.00 -3.96
C PHE A 87 8.55 -18.86 -2.70
N HIS A 88 7.59 -18.67 -1.81
CA HIS A 88 7.38 -19.49 -0.63
C HIS A 88 5.93 -19.98 -0.60
N ILE A 89 5.70 -21.26 -0.38
CA ILE A 89 4.35 -21.82 -0.26
C ILE A 89 4.01 -21.89 1.22
N ASN A 90 2.88 -21.31 1.63
CA ASN A 90 2.38 -21.43 2.99
C ASN A 90 1.70 -22.78 3.19
N GLU A 91 2.50 -23.83 3.40
CA GLU A 91 2.00 -25.20 3.55
C GLU A 91 0.97 -25.33 4.68
N ALA A 92 1.11 -24.57 5.77
CA ALA A 92 0.15 -24.60 6.87
C ALA A 92 -1.26 -24.16 6.41
N ALA A 93 -1.35 -23.01 5.73
CA ALA A 93 -2.64 -22.54 5.20
C ALA A 93 -3.22 -23.49 4.14
N LEU A 94 -2.36 -24.09 3.31
CA LEU A 94 -2.79 -25.08 2.31
C LEU A 94 -3.37 -26.33 2.98
N MET A 95 -2.72 -26.85 4.02
CA MET A 95 -3.18 -28.02 4.78
C MET A 95 -4.51 -27.75 5.49
N ASP A 96 -4.71 -26.55 6.03
CA ASP A 96 -5.96 -26.16 6.69
C ASP A 96 -7.16 -26.19 5.74
N ASP A 97 -6.95 -25.85 4.46
CA ASP A 97 -7.97 -25.94 3.39
C ASP A 97 -7.95 -27.30 2.65
N GLY A 98 -7.18 -28.28 3.14
CA GLY A 98 -7.11 -29.63 2.57
C GLY A 98 -6.41 -29.73 1.21
N MET A 99 -5.52 -28.78 0.91
CA MET A 99 -4.75 -28.70 -0.34
C MET A 99 -3.30 -29.14 -0.16
N ASP A 100 -2.63 -29.47 -1.27
CA ASP A 100 -1.22 -29.85 -1.29
C ASP A 100 -0.49 -29.20 -2.47
N SER A 101 0.79 -28.91 -2.26
CA SER A 101 1.78 -28.45 -3.24
C SER A 101 1.96 -29.36 -4.46
N LEU A 102 1.54 -30.62 -4.35
CA LEU A 102 1.61 -31.63 -5.42
C LEU A 102 0.48 -31.50 -6.44
N GLN A 103 -0.49 -30.62 -6.23
CA GLN A 103 -1.57 -30.38 -7.19
C GLN A 103 -1.00 -29.93 -8.54
N GLU A 104 -1.48 -30.57 -9.59
CA GLU A 104 -1.05 -30.32 -10.96
C GLU A 104 -1.82 -29.14 -11.54
N VAL A 105 -1.10 -28.25 -12.20
CA VAL A 105 -1.65 -27.11 -12.92
C VAL A 105 -1.29 -27.22 -14.40
N SER A 106 -2.30 -26.95 -15.24
CA SER A 106 -2.15 -26.90 -16.69
C SER A 106 -2.43 -25.48 -17.15
N PHE A 107 -1.44 -24.83 -17.75
CA PHE A 107 -1.56 -23.48 -18.24
C PHE A 107 -0.65 -23.26 -19.44
N SER A 108 -1.22 -22.77 -20.54
CA SER A 108 -0.46 -22.46 -21.75
C SER A 108 -0.59 -20.98 -22.07
N THR A 109 0.51 -20.27 -21.90
CA THR A 109 0.71 -19.00 -22.57
C THR A 109 1.14 -19.34 -23.98
N GLY A 110 0.34 -19.03 -25.00
CA GLY A 110 0.70 -19.28 -26.41
C GLY A 110 1.91 -18.46 -26.84
N GLU A 111 1.69 -17.39 -27.61
CA GLU A 111 2.74 -16.46 -28.04
C GLU A 111 2.70 -15.10 -27.31
N THR A 112 1.67 -14.86 -26.50
CA THR A 112 1.46 -13.58 -25.82
C THR A 112 2.35 -13.48 -24.60
N ALA A 113 3.14 -12.42 -24.46
CA ALA A 113 3.87 -12.16 -23.23
C ALA A 113 2.88 -11.73 -22.12
N ILE A 114 2.84 -12.45 -21.00
CA ILE A 114 1.94 -12.19 -19.88
C ILE A 114 2.79 -11.85 -18.65
N SER A 115 2.34 -10.96 -17.77
CA SER A 115 3.09 -10.61 -16.55
C SER A 115 3.25 -11.85 -15.65
N VAL A 116 4.37 -11.95 -14.92
CA VAL A 116 4.62 -13.08 -14.00
C VAL A 116 3.49 -13.17 -12.97
N ARG A 117 3.00 -12.03 -12.49
CA ARG A 117 1.83 -11.91 -11.63
C ARG A 117 0.60 -12.57 -12.23
N ASP A 118 0.28 -12.26 -13.48
CA ASP A 118 -0.89 -12.83 -14.16
C ASP A 118 -0.71 -14.33 -14.40
N VAL A 119 0.49 -14.77 -14.78
CA VAL A 119 0.80 -16.20 -14.94
C VAL A 119 0.56 -16.95 -13.64
N VAL A 120 1.07 -16.45 -12.51
CA VAL A 120 0.87 -17.08 -11.19
C VAL A 120 -0.61 -17.05 -10.82
N ARG A 121 -1.30 -15.91 -11.01
CA ARG A 121 -2.75 -15.80 -10.73
C ARG A 121 -3.57 -16.81 -11.54
N LEU A 122 -3.27 -16.97 -12.82
CA LEU A 122 -3.99 -17.91 -13.70
C LEU A 122 -3.68 -19.36 -13.34
N ALA A 123 -2.43 -19.67 -12.98
CA ALA A 123 -2.05 -21.00 -12.48
C ALA A 123 -2.71 -21.33 -11.13
N SER A 124 -2.89 -20.32 -10.28
CA SER A 124 -3.42 -20.48 -8.92
C SER A 124 -4.95 -20.39 -8.83
N GLN A 125 -5.62 -19.90 -9.88
CA GLN A 125 -7.07 -19.66 -9.92
C GLN A 125 -7.92 -20.91 -9.65
N ASN A 126 -7.56 -22.04 -10.25
CA ASN A 126 -8.30 -23.29 -10.09
C ASN A 126 -8.12 -23.92 -8.70
N LEU A 127 -7.07 -23.51 -7.98
CA LEU A 127 -6.73 -24.04 -6.67
C LEU A 127 -7.16 -23.10 -5.54
N HIS A 128 -7.92 -22.03 -5.83
CA HIS A 128 -8.29 -21.01 -4.84
C HIS A 128 -7.09 -20.48 -4.02
N LEU A 129 -5.93 -20.37 -4.67
CA LEU A 129 -4.71 -19.85 -4.06
C LEU A 129 -4.47 -18.41 -4.48
N ALA A 130 -3.97 -17.60 -3.55
CA ALA A 130 -3.65 -16.20 -3.71
C ALA A 130 -2.15 -15.96 -3.51
N LEU A 131 -1.59 -15.08 -4.34
CA LEU A 131 -0.22 -14.60 -4.17
C LEU A 131 -0.24 -13.32 -3.33
N ILE A 132 0.48 -13.35 -2.20
CA ILE A 132 0.71 -12.20 -1.34
C ILE A 132 2.19 -11.78 -1.34
N ASN A 133 2.44 -10.48 -1.16
CA ASN A 133 3.78 -9.95 -0.96
C ASN A 133 4.01 -9.74 0.54
N ASP A 134 4.80 -10.62 1.14
CA ASP A 134 5.22 -10.48 2.54
C ASP A 134 6.68 -9.99 2.59
N SER A 135 6.87 -8.71 2.90
CA SER A 135 8.19 -8.12 3.14
C SER A 135 9.20 -8.31 1.99
N GLY A 136 8.71 -8.41 0.74
CA GLY A 136 9.51 -8.65 -0.46
C GLY A 136 9.73 -10.13 -0.80
N ILE A 137 8.96 -11.03 -0.20
CA ILE A 137 8.89 -12.46 -0.55
C ILE A 137 7.52 -12.75 -1.14
N ALA A 138 7.50 -13.47 -2.27
CA ALA A 138 6.27 -13.88 -2.93
C ALA A 138 5.72 -15.12 -2.20
N VAL A 139 4.73 -14.95 -1.35
CA VAL A 139 4.12 -16.04 -0.60
C VAL A 139 2.85 -16.49 -1.31
N LEU A 140 2.77 -17.77 -1.65
CA LEU A 140 1.56 -18.40 -2.16
C LEU A 140 0.81 -19.02 -0.98
N THR A 141 -0.42 -18.57 -0.76
CA THR A 141 -1.28 -18.99 0.35
C THR A 141 -2.69 -19.24 -0.16
N THR A 142 -3.59 -19.74 0.68
CA THR A 142 -4.99 -19.90 0.31
C THR A 142 -5.70 -18.55 0.23
N GLN A 143 -6.78 -18.47 -0.57
CA GLN A 143 -7.57 -17.25 -0.68
C GLN A 143 -8.10 -16.79 0.69
N THR A 144 -8.55 -17.74 1.52
CA THR A 144 -9.01 -17.48 2.89
C THR A 144 -7.93 -16.79 3.72
N ALA A 145 -6.73 -17.36 3.77
CA ALA A 145 -5.63 -16.77 4.54
C ALA A 145 -5.16 -15.42 3.98
N ALA A 146 -5.25 -15.21 2.66
CA ALA A 146 -4.95 -13.92 2.05
C ALA A 146 -6.00 -12.84 2.36
N ASP A 147 -7.27 -13.23 2.51
CA ASP A 147 -8.36 -12.32 2.86
C ASP A 147 -8.30 -11.90 4.34
N ASP A 148 -7.64 -12.68 5.19
CA ASP A 148 -7.38 -12.34 6.59
C ASP A 148 -6.08 -11.52 6.78
N ALA A 149 -5.18 -11.53 5.79
CA ALA A 149 -3.90 -10.83 5.85
C ALA A 149 -4.05 -9.32 5.59
N LEU A 150 -4.31 -8.57 6.66
CA LEU A 150 -4.44 -7.10 6.62
C LEU A 150 -3.05 -6.43 6.61
N GLU A 151 -2.83 -5.55 5.63
CA GLU A 151 -1.64 -4.69 5.56
C GLU A 151 -2.06 -3.24 5.81
N THR A 152 -1.22 -2.46 6.50
CA THR A 152 -1.44 -1.01 6.63
C THR A 152 -0.57 -0.22 5.67
N ARG A 153 -1.19 0.53 4.76
CA ARG A 153 -0.52 1.44 3.81
C ARG A 153 -0.98 2.87 3.98
N VAL A 154 -0.06 3.79 3.70
CA VAL A 154 -0.33 5.24 3.70
C VAL A 154 -0.34 5.73 2.27
N TYR A 155 -1.44 6.37 1.88
CA TYR A 155 -1.62 6.99 0.58
C TYR A 155 -1.63 8.52 0.75
N ASN A 156 -0.81 9.21 -0.02
CA ASN A 156 -0.95 10.66 -0.17
C ASN A 156 -2.06 10.91 -1.19
N VAL A 157 -3.11 11.61 -0.78
CA VAL A 157 -4.26 12.02 -1.61
C VAL A 157 -4.51 13.52 -1.53
N ARG A 158 -3.52 14.29 -1.06
CA ARG A 158 -3.65 15.74 -0.89
C ARG A 158 -3.98 16.43 -2.21
N ASP A 159 -3.38 15.96 -3.30
CA ASP A 159 -3.68 16.39 -4.66
C ASP A 159 -5.16 16.25 -5.02
N LEU A 160 -5.74 15.07 -4.74
CA LEU A 160 -7.16 14.80 -5.00
C LEU A 160 -8.11 15.64 -4.13
N LEU A 161 -7.69 16.05 -2.93
CA LEU A 161 -8.50 16.87 -2.04
C LEU A 161 -8.42 18.36 -2.36
N GLU A 162 -7.24 18.84 -2.75
CA GLU A 162 -7.03 20.24 -3.16
C GLU A 162 -7.85 20.54 -4.41
N ASP A 163 -7.82 19.66 -5.41
CA ASP A 163 -8.59 19.86 -6.64
C ASP A 163 -10.11 19.85 -6.39
N ALA A 164 -10.60 18.88 -5.60
CA ALA A 164 -12.00 18.84 -5.18
C ALA A 164 -12.43 20.08 -4.38
N ALA A 165 -11.52 20.68 -3.60
CA ALA A 165 -11.79 21.94 -2.90
C ALA A 165 -11.79 23.15 -3.86
N VAL A 166 -10.92 23.17 -4.86
CA VAL A 166 -10.82 24.23 -5.87
C VAL A 166 -12.03 24.25 -6.79
N HIS A 167 -12.50 23.07 -7.23
CA HIS A 167 -13.69 22.94 -8.09
C HIS A 167 -15.00 23.38 -7.42
N ARG A 168 -15.04 23.41 -6.08
CA ARG A 168 -16.17 23.98 -5.34
C ARG A 168 -16.09 25.49 -5.15
N GLY A 169 -15.01 26.11 -5.63
CA GLY A 169 -14.69 27.51 -5.42
C GLY A 169 -14.20 27.79 -3.99
N PRO A 170 -13.35 28.80 -3.78
CA PRO A 170 -13.05 29.26 -2.43
C PRO A 170 -14.35 29.76 -1.81
N LEU A 171 -14.66 29.27 -0.60
CA LEU A 171 -15.75 29.72 0.26
C LEU A 171 -16.12 31.16 -0.05
N ALA A 172 -17.23 31.39 -0.74
CA ALA A 172 -17.76 32.73 -0.85
C ALA A 172 -18.03 33.20 0.59
N PRO A 173 -17.41 34.27 1.09
CA PRO A 173 -17.81 34.82 2.37
C PRO A 173 -19.29 35.16 2.25
N LEU A 174 -20.07 34.67 3.22
CA LEU A 174 -21.49 34.97 3.37
C LEU A 174 -21.71 36.50 3.28
N TRP A 175 -22.13 37.03 2.12
CA TRP A 175 -23.25 37.98 1.95
C TRP A 175 -23.48 38.54 0.53
N ILE A 176 -24.77 38.72 0.22
CA ILE A 176 -25.42 39.63 -0.76
C ILE A 176 -25.70 39.09 -2.18
N GLY A 177 -26.99 38.81 -2.45
CA GLY A 177 -27.61 39.13 -3.75
C GLY A 177 -28.36 38.02 -4.51
N GLY A 178 -29.56 37.63 -4.04
CA GLY A 178 -30.64 37.02 -4.84
C GLY A 178 -30.47 35.53 -5.21
N SER A 179 -31.38 34.60 -4.96
CA SER A 179 -32.79 34.64 -4.62
C SER A 179 -33.17 33.30 -4.01
N VAL A 180 -33.90 33.28 -2.89
CA VAL A 180 -34.94 32.26 -2.65
C VAL A 180 -36.09 32.98 -1.97
N SER A 181 -37.28 32.91 -2.57
CA SER A 181 -38.53 33.12 -1.86
C SER A 181 -38.63 32.07 -0.74
N ALA A 182 -38.06 32.39 0.41
CA ALA A 182 -38.29 31.66 1.65
C ALA A 182 -39.59 32.19 2.25
N ALA A 183 -40.61 31.35 2.31
CA ALA A 183 -41.72 31.56 3.22
C ALA A 183 -41.16 31.79 4.64
N PRO A 184 -41.78 32.67 5.47
CA PRO A 184 -41.30 32.92 6.82
C PRO A 184 -41.33 31.60 7.60
N GLY A 185 -40.15 31.09 7.99
CA GLY A 185 -40.00 29.81 8.70
C GLY A 185 -39.33 28.69 7.91
N SER A 186 -38.99 28.87 6.62
CA SER A 186 -38.09 27.94 5.93
C SER A 186 -36.66 28.13 6.42
N VAL A 187 -36.18 27.15 7.17
CA VAL A 187 -34.74 26.93 7.40
C VAL A 187 -34.07 26.94 6.03
N PRO A 188 -33.06 27.80 5.76
CA PRO A 188 -32.33 27.68 4.50
C PRO A 188 -31.85 26.25 4.42
N ASN A 189 -32.16 25.59 3.29
CA ASN A 189 -31.67 24.25 3.03
C ASN A 189 -30.15 24.38 2.97
N LYS A 190 -29.50 24.18 4.11
CA LYS A 190 -28.05 24.16 4.22
C LYS A 190 -27.68 22.90 3.47
N SER A 191 -27.36 23.05 2.18
CA SER A 191 -26.57 22.08 1.46
C SER A 191 -25.44 21.73 2.41
N ILE A 192 -25.49 20.54 3.01
CA ILE A 192 -24.42 20.09 3.88
C ILE A 192 -23.29 19.82 2.89
N GLU A 193 -22.50 20.85 2.61
CA GLU A 193 -21.30 20.70 1.80
C GLU A 193 -20.41 19.73 2.55
N MET A 194 -20.35 18.52 2.02
CA MET A 194 -19.63 17.44 2.66
C MET A 194 -18.14 17.67 2.43
N PRO A 195 -17.27 17.67 3.46
CA PRO A 195 -15.85 17.92 3.27
C PRO A 195 -15.26 17.04 2.14
N PRO A 196 -14.37 17.54 1.27
CA PRO A 196 -13.84 16.77 0.14
C PRO A 196 -13.28 15.39 0.54
N ALA A 197 -12.64 15.32 1.71
CA ALA A 197 -12.16 14.07 2.27
C ALA A 197 -13.29 13.05 2.50
N ASN A 198 -14.45 13.48 2.96
CA ASN A 198 -15.59 12.59 3.18
C ASN A 198 -16.18 12.08 1.86
N GLU A 199 -16.19 12.89 0.80
CA GLU A 199 -16.62 12.43 -0.53
C GLU A 199 -15.68 11.37 -1.08
N LEU A 200 -14.37 11.61 -0.99
CA LEU A 200 -13.37 10.62 -1.38
C LEU A 200 -13.55 9.32 -0.60
N LEU A 201 -13.83 9.39 0.71
CA LEU A 201 -14.13 8.21 1.52
C LEU A 201 -15.40 7.48 1.05
N ILE A 202 -16.45 8.18 0.62
CA ILE A 202 -17.64 7.54 0.05
C ILE A 202 -17.29 6.85 -1.26
N VAL A 203 -16.59 7.53 -2.16
CA VAL A 203 -16.18 6.97 -3.46
C VAL A 203 -15.37 5.69 -3.24
N ILE A 204 -14.36 5.74 -2.37
CA ILE A 204 -13.55 4.57 -2.00
C ILE A 204 -14.45 3.44 -1.50
N LYS A 205 -15.31 3.70 -0.51
CA LYS A 205 -16.17 2.67 0.09
C LYS A 205 -17.16 2.05 -0.91
N SER A 206 -17.58 2.81 -1.92
CA SER A 206 -18.52 2.36 -2.95
C SER A 206 -17.84 1.62 -4.11
N ALA A 207 -16.58 1.95 -4.41
CA ALA A 207 -15.87 1.44 -5.59
C ALA A 207 -15.01 0.20 -5.32
N THR A 208 -14.76 -0.13 -4.04
CA THR A 208 -13.93 -1.27 -3.64
C THR A 208 -14.73 -2.38 -2.98
N ALA A 209 -14.26 -3.63 -3.07
CA ALA A 209 -14.94 -4.81 -2.53
C ALA A 209 -14.83 -4.99 -1.00
N GLY A 210 -13.86 -4.33 -0.35
CA GLY A 210 -13.50 -4.64 1.04
C GLY A 210 -14.56 -4.21 2.06
N PRO A 211 -14.83 -5.02 3.11
CA PRO A 211 -15.53 -4.52 4.28
C PRO A 211 -14.66 -3.48 4.99
N TRP A 212 -15.19 -2.27 5.15
CA TRP A 212 -14.48 -1.11 5.73
C TRP A 212 -14.73 -0.92 7.24
N MET A 213 -15.43 -1.87 7.85
CA MET A 213 -15.66 -1.91 9.28
C MET A 213 -14.93 -3.12 9.84
N ASN A 214 -14.13 -2.88 10.86
CA ASN A 214 -13.59 -3.96 11.67
C ASN A 214 -14.68 -4.42 12.65
N ILE A 215 -15.25 -5.59 12.40
CA ILE A 215 -16.17 -6.25 13.33
C ILE A 215 -15.47 -7.53 13.78
N ASP A 216 -15.20 -7.65 15.08
CA ASP A 216 -14.54 -8.81 15.69
C ASP A 216 -13.17 -9.18 15.09
N GLY A 217 -12.38 -8.18 14.71
CA GLY A 217 -11.04 -8.38 14.12
C GLY A 217 -11.06 -8.67 12.61
N LEU A 218 -12.24 -8.89 12.03
CA LEU A 218 -12.43 -9.08 10.59
C LEU A 218 -12.79 -7.75 9.91
N GLY A 219 -12.15 -7.50 8.77
CA GLY A 219 -12.37 -6.30 7.96
C GLY A 219 -11.34 -5.18 8.19
N GLY A 220 -11.35 -4.23 7.26
CA GLY A 220 -10.35 -3.17 7.21
C GLY A 220 -10.76 -1.89 7.92
N SER A 221 -9.82 -0.96 7.99
CA SER A 221 -10.06 0.40 8.46
C SER A 221 -9.49 1.42 7.49
N ILE A 222 -10.17 2.55 7.37
CA ILE A 222 -9.71 3.70 6.59
C ILE A 222 -9.82 4.95 7.45
N LYS A 223 -8.73 5.69 7.57
CA LYS A 223 -8.65 6.95 8.32
C LYS A 223 -8.01 8.01 7.45
N HIS A 224 -8.59 9.21 7.49
CA HIS A 224 -8.02 10.38 6.85
C HIS A 224 -7.32 11.27 7.89
N PHE A 225 -6.13 11.76 7.56
CA PHE A 225 -5.35 12.69 8.36
C PHE A 225 -4.54 13.62 7.44
N ASP A 226 -4.91 14.91 7.39
CA ASP A 226 -4.16 15.97 6.68
C ASP A 226 -3.77 15.63 5.22
N GLY A 227 -4.71 15.12 4.44
CA GLY A 227 -4.48 14.70 3.04
C GLY A 227 -3.76 13.36 2.90
N LEU A 228 -3.50 12.66 4.00
CA LEU A 228 -3.05 11.28 4.02
C LEU A 228 -4.23 10.35 4.32
N LEU A 229 -4.30 9.23 3.61
CA LEU A 229 -5.17 8.12 3.94
C LEU A 229 -4.33 7.00 4.52
N VAL A 230 -4.61 6.64 5.78
CA VAL A 230 -4.08 5.46 6.44
C VAL A 230 -5.13 4.36 6.29
N VAL A 231 -4.80 3.35 5.50
CA VAL A 231 -5.69 2.23 5.18
C VAL A 231 -5.08 0.95 5.71
N SER A 232 -5.84 0.19 6.49
CA SER A 232 -5.53 -1.18 6.84
C SER A 232 -6.52 -2.10 6.15
N GLN A 233 -6.09 -2.88 5.16
CA GLN A 233 -6.95 -3.79 4.40
C GLN A 233 -6.11 -4.90 3.72
N THR A 234 -6.78 -5.89 3.13
CA THR A 234 -6.12 -6.92 2.33
C THR A 234 -5.35 -6.35 1.14
N GLN A 235 -4.31 -7.06 0.69
CA GLN A 235 -3.53 -6.65 -0.49
C GLN A 235 -4.40 -6.53 -1.75
N GLY A 236 -5.48 -7.32 -1.86
CA GLY A 236 -6.46 -7.21 -2.94
C GLY A 236 -7.08 -5.83 -3.02
N VAL A 237 -7.64 -5.34 -1.92
CA VAL A 237 -8.27 -4.01 -1.87
C VAL A 237 -7.23 -2.90 -2.03
N HIS A 238 -6.00 -3.08 -1.53
CA HIS A 238 -4.93 -2.11 -1.78
C HIS A 238 -4.59 -1.93 -3.27
N ARG A 239 -4.74 -2.99 -4.09
CA ARG A 239 -4.62 -2.87 -5.55
C ARG A 239 -5.77 -2.10 -6.15
N GLU A 240 -7.01 -2.39 -5.74
CA GLU A 240 -8.21 -1.64 -6.17
C GLU A 240 -8.08 -0.15 -5.84
N LEU A 241 -7.59 0.19 -4.64
CA LEU A 241 -7.33 1.58 -4.25
C LEU A 241 -6.27 2.25 -5.13
N ALA A 242 -5.18 1.54 -5.42
CA ALA A 242 -4.11 2.07 -6.26
C ALA A 242 -4.63 2.39 -7.67
N ASP A 243 -5.44 1.49 -8.23
CA ASP A 243 -6.07 1.69 -9.53
C ASP A 243 -7.10 2.81 -9.52
N LEU A 244 -7.95 2.89 -8.50
CA LEU A 244 -8.93 3.97 -8.35
C LEU A 244 -8.23 5.33 -8.26
N PHE A 245 -7.20 5.46 -7.40
CA PHE A 245 -6.46 6.72 -7.28
C PHE A 245 -5.71 7.08 -8.56
N ARG A 246 -5.19 6.11 -9.29
CA ARG A 246 -4.60 6.34 -10.62
C ARG A 246 -5.66 6.87 -11.59
N GLN A 247 -6.83 6.24 -11.68
CA GLN A 247 -7.91 6.67 -12.56
C GLN A 247 -8.43 8.07 -12.21
N LEU A 248 -8.59 8.39 -10.92
CA LEU A 248 -9.00 9.72 -10.48
C LEU A 248 -7.98 10.79 -10.89
N ARG A 249 -6.68 10.52 -10.71
CA ARG A 249 -5.60 11.43 -11.14
C ARG A 249 -5.50 11.57 -12.65
N GLU A 250 -5.77 10.50 -13.40
CA GLU A 250 -5.80 10.55 -14.86
C GLU A 250 -7.00 11.37 -15.36
N ALA A 251 -8.18 11.18 -14.74
CA ALA A 251 -9.39 11.92 -15.06
C ALA A 251 -9.26 13.42 -14.74
N ASP A 252 -8.64 13.76 -13.61
CA ASP A 252 -8.32 15.14 -13.21
C ASP A 252 -7.49 15.86 -14.29
N LYS A 253 -6.43 15.21 -14.80
CA LYS A 253 -5.62 15.77 -15.91
C LYS A 253 -6.42 15.99 -17.19
N LEU A 254 -7.46 15.19 -17.44
CA LEU A 254 -8.30 15.31 -18.62
C LEU A 254 -9.39 16.38 -18.45
N GLN A 255 -9.71 16.82 -17.23
CA GLN A 255 -10.66 17.90 -16.93
C GLN A 255 -10.15 19.32 -17.28
N SER A 256 -9.27 19.44 -18.27
CA SER A 256 -8.87 20.70 -18.93
C SER A 256 -10.04 21.51 -19.54
N TRP A 257 -11.30 21.08 -19.39
CA TRP A 257 -12.47 21.88 -19.77
C TRP A 257 -12.50 23.25 -19.06
N SER A 258 -11.77 23.42 -17.94
CA SER A 258 -11.59 24.70 -17.24
C SER A 258 -10.32 25.47 -17.66
N GLU A 259 -9.40 24.87 -18.43
CA GLU A 259 -8.23 25.54 -18.97
C GLU A 259 -8.67 26.50 -20.08
N GLY A 260 -8.83 27.78 -19.72
CA GLY A 260 -9.28 28.84 -20.62
C GLY A 260 -10.65 29.42 -20.26
N PHE A 261 -11.39 28.82 -19.32
CA PHE A 261 -12.53 29.50 -18.72
C PHE A 261 -12.02 30.56 -17.74
N PRO A 262 -12.37 31.85 -17.94
CA PRO A 262 -11.96 32.88 -17.01
C PRO A 262 -12.52 32.55 -15.62
N LYS A 263 -11.63 32.24 -14.67
CA LYS A 263 -12.00 31.94 -13.27
C LYS A 263 -12.75 33.09 -12.60
N ASN A 264 -12.63 34.30 -13.17
CA ASN A 264 -13.38 35.50 -12.82
C ASN A 264 -14.00 36.10 -14.09
N THR A 265 -15.27 36.48 -14.06
CA THR A 265 -15.94 37.25 -15.13
C THR A 265 -15.07 38.43 -15.55
N THR A 266 -14.81 38.56 -16.86
CA THR A 266 -14.04 39.69 -17.39
C THR A 266 -14.80 41.01 -17.20
N GLU A 267 -14.09 42.15 -17.19
CA GLU A 267 -14.71 43.48 -17.05
C GLU A 267 -15.82 43.68 -18.11
N ALA A 268 -15.53 43.29 -19.36
CA ALA A 268 -16.45 43.39 -20.48
C ALA A 268 -17.70 42.50 -20.30
N GLU A 269 -17.55 41.29 -19.76
CA GLU A 269 -18.69 40.42 -19.47
C GLU A 269 -19.52 40.97 -18.31
N ARG A 270 -18.90 41.57 -17.28
CA ARG A 270 -19.64 42.25 -16.20
C ARG A 270 -20.44 43.42 -16.71
N GLU A 271 -19.84 44.28 -17.53
CA GLU A 271 -20.49 45.43 -18.13
C GLU A 271 -21.65 45.01 -19.04
N ALA A 272 -21.45 43.99 -19.87
CA ALA A 272 -22.50 43.45 -20.74
C ALA A 272 -23.68 42.87 -19.94
N HIS A 273 -23.39 42.16 -18.84
CA HIS A 273 -24.42 41.61 -17.97
C HIS A 273 -25.17 42.71 -17.21
N GLN A 274 -24.46 43.77 -16.81
CA GLN A 274 -25.06 44.93 -16.17
C GLN A 274 -25.97 45.70 -17.13
N GLN A 275 -25.53 45.94 -18.36
CA GLN A 275 -26.36 46.56 -19.41
C GLN A 275 -27.60 45.72 -19.72
N HIS A 276 -27.45 44.40 -19.88
CA HIS A 276 -28.58 43.50 -20.11
C HIS A 276 -29.63 43.58 -18.98
N ASN A 277 -29.17 43.66 -17.72
CA ASN A 277 -30.07 43.83 -16.59
C ASN A 277 -30.72 45.21 -16.57
N GLU A 278 -30.00 46.28 -16.86
CA GLU A 278 -30.55 47.64 -16.97
C GLU A 278 -31.61 47.73 -18.07
N ASP A 279 -31.39 47.09 -19.22
CA ASP A 279 -32.36 47.00 -20.31
C ASP A 279 -33.62 46.26 -19.89
N LEU A 280 -33.48 45.14 -19.17
CA LEU A 280 -34.63 44.39 -18.62
C LEU A 280 -35.44 45.24 -17.63
N PHE A 281 -34.79 46.08 -16.82
CA PHE A 281 -35.45 46.93 -15.83
C PHE A 281 -36.03 48.23 -16.41
N ASN A 282 -35.49 48.74 -17.52
CA ASN A 282 -35.96 49.95 -18.19
C ASN A 282 -36.84 49.69 -19.42
N SER A 283 -37.12 48.43 -19.76
CA SER A 283 -38.03 48.11 -20.86
C SER A 283 -39.47 48.51 -20.46
N PRO A 284 -40.11 49.45 -21.17
CA PRO A 284 -41.51 49.80 -20.88
C PRO A 284 -42.42 48.62 -21.25
N GLU A 285 -43.38 48.31 -20.38
CA GLU A 285 -44.47 47.34 -20.63
C GLU A 285 -45.26 47.67 -21.92
#